data_AF-A0A9D7LXY6-F1
#
_entry.id   AF-A0A9D7LXY6-F1
#
_cell.length_a   1.000
_cell.length_b   1.000
_cell.length_c   1.000
_cell.angle_alpha   90.00
_cell.angle_beta   90.00
_cell.angle_gamma   90.00
#
_symmetry.space_group_name_H-M   'P 1'
#
loop_
_entity.id
_entity.type
_entity.pdbx_description
1 polymer ?
#
loop_
_entity_poly.entity_id
_entity_poly.type
_entity_poly.pdbx_seq_one_letter_code
_entity_poly.pdbx_strand_id
1 'polypeptide(L)'
;MARAAPEVQAIARILDRLGAETDALGAGLCADPGLAAAHMHALQAIDRIAQMQRSLAALLLADCHACALSAVGMAELQAELRAIHGEVTCETCT
;
A
#
# COMPACT_ATOMS: atom_id res chain seq x y z
N MET A 1 17.02 5.97 15.03
CA MET A 1 16.27 4.68 14.99
C MET A 1 16.93 3.77 13.97
N ALA A 2 16.93 2.46 14.18
CA ALA A 2 17.63 1.52 13.31
C ALA A 2 16.87 1.35 11.98
N ARG A 3 17.58 1.52 10.86
CA ARG A 3 17.06 1.26 9.52
C ARG A 3 16.61 -0.21 9.42
N ALA A 4 15.51 -0.46 8.71
CA ALA A 4 14.97 -1.81 8.55
C ALA A 4 16.03 -2.79 8.03
N ALA A 5 15.95 -4.05 8.45
CA ALA A 5 16.88 -5.10 8.01
C ALA A 5 16.94 -5.18 6.48
N PRO A 6 18.08 -5.55 5.87
CA PRO A 6 18.23 -5.61 4.41
C PRO A 6 17.14 -6.44 3.71
N GLU A 7 16.68 -7.51 4.34
CA GLU A 7 15.61 -8.39 3.86
C GLU A 7 14.28 -7.63 3.80
N VAL A 8 13.97 -6.81 4.81
CA VAL A 8 12.76 -5.98 4.85
C VAL A 8 12.80 -4.92 3.75
N GLN A 9 13.96 -4.30 3.51
CA GLN A 9 14.14 -3.36 2.40
C GLN A 9 13.98 -4.05 1.03
N ALA A 10 14.39 -5.31 0.89
CA ALA A 10 14.17 -6.08 -0.33
C ALA A 10 12.69 -6.40 -0.54
N ILE A 11 11.99 -6.86 0.51
CA ILE A 11 10.55 -7.15 0.49
C ILE A 11 9.75 -5.90 0.11
N ALA A 12 10.07 -4.75 0.72
CA ALA A 12 9.39 -3.50 0.41
C ALA A 12 9.54 -3.10 -1.07
N ARG A 13 10.74 -3.23 -1.64
CA ARG A 13 10.97 -2.97 -3.07
C ARG A 13 10.23 -3.96 -3.97
N ILE A 14 10.11 -5.22 -3.57
CA ILE A 14 9.33 -6.22 -4.30
C ILE A 14 7.84 -5.85 -4.26
N LEU A 15 7.31 -5.45 -3.11
CA LEU A 15 5.92 -5.02 -2.96
C LEU A 15 5.62 -3.79 -3.82
N ASP A 16 6.50 -2.79 -3.82
CA ASP A 16 6.33 -1.59 -4.65
C ASP A 16 6.29 -1.94 -6.15
N ARG A 17 7.23 -2.79 -6.61
CA ARG A 17 7.25 -3.28 -7.98
C ARG A 17 5.98 -4.05 -8.34
N LEU A 18 5.53 -4.97 -7.48
CA LEU A 18 4.29 -5.73 -7.71
C LEU A 18 3.06 -4.81 -7.74
N GLY A 19 3.04 -3.77 -6.91
CA GLY A 19 2.01 -2.74 -6.93
C GLY A 19 1.97 -2.00 -8.27
N ALA A 20 3.13 -1.59 -8.79
CA ALA A 20 3.22 -0.93 -10.09
C ALA A 20 2.81 -1.87 -11.26
N GLU A 21 3.22 -3.14 -11.21
CA GLU A 21 2.81 -4.15 -12.20
C GLU A 21 1.29 -4.39 -12.16
N THR A 22 0.70 -4.46 -10.96
CA THR A 22 -0.76 -4.65 -10.78
C THR A 22 -1.56 -3.44 -11.27
N ASP A 23 -1.11 -2.22 -10.97
CA ASP A 23 -1.70 -0.98 -11.52
C ASP A 23 -1.68 -0.99 -13.05
N ALA A 24 -0.55 -1.36 -13.66
CA ALA A 24 -0.41 -1.37 -15.11
C ALA A 24 -1.37 -2.37 -15.77
N LEU A 25 -1.59 -3.53 -15.14
CA LEU A 25 -2.59 -4.50 -15.59
C LEU A 25 -4.01 -3.92 -15.48
N GLY A 26 -4.35 -3.30 -14.34
CA GLY A 26 -5.66 -2.65 -14.14
C GLY A 26 -5.91 -1.53 -15.16
N ALA A 27 -4.91 -0.68 -15.40
CA ALA A 27 -4.99 0.40 -16.38
C ALA A 27 -5.19 -0.14 -17.81
N GLY A 28 -4.50 -1.22 -18.18
CA GLY A 28 -4.67 -1.88 -19.47
C GLY A 28 -6.09 -2.42 -19.67
N LEU A 29 -6.68 -3.00 -18.63
CA LEU A 29 -8.05 -3.50 -18.66
C LEU A 29 -9.09 -2.36 -18.69
N CYS A 30 -8.86 -1.27 -17.96
CA CYS A 30 -9.72 -0.09 -17.96
C CYS A 30 -9.71 0.67 -19.31
N ALA A 31 -8.71 0.46 -20.17
CA ALA A 31 -8.62 1.10 -21.47
C ALA A 31 -9.69 0.61 -22.47
N ASP A 32 -10.27 -0.57 -22.25
CA ASP A 32 -11.45 -1.06 -22.98
C ASP A 32 -12.73 -0.70 -22.21
N PRO A 33 -13.58 0.21 -22.72
CA PRO A 33 -14.81 0.61 -22.05
C PRO A 33 -15.81 -0.53 -21.83
N GLY A 34 -15.85 -1.52 -22.74
CA GLY A 34 -16.75 -2.67 -22.63
C GLY A 34 -16.34 -3.60 -21.49
N LEU A 35 -15.04 -3.88 -21.39
CA LEU A 35 -14.48 -4.66 -20.30
C LEU A 35 -14.59 -3.91 -18.96
N ALA A 36 -14.29 -2.60 -18.96
CA ALA A 36 -14.41 -1.75 -17.79
C ALA A 36 -15.83 -1.73 -17.23
N ALA A 37 -16.84 -1.56 -18.08
CA ALA A 37 -18.24 -1.56 -17.68
C ALA A 37 -18.69 -2.94 -17.15
N ALA A 38 -18.25 -4.03 -17.78
CA ALA A 38 -18.61 -5.39 -17.38
C ALA A 38 -17.96 -5.85 -16.07
N HIS A 39 -16.77 -5.34 -15.75
CA HIS A 39 -15.92 -5.83 -14.65
C HIS A 39 -15.47 -4.74 -13.67
N MET A 40 -16.22 -3.64 -13.56
CA MET A 40 -15.87 -2.49 -12.73
C MET A 40 -15.46 -2.88 -11.29
N HIS A 41 -16.20 -3.77 -10.65
CA HIS A 41 -15.88 -4.23 -9.30
C HIS A 41 -14.55 -5.01 -9.21
N ALA A 42 -14.25 -5.84 -10.21
CA ALA A 42 -12.98 -6.56 -10.26
C ALA A 42 -11.81 -5.60 -10.51
N LEU A 43 -12.01 -4.57 -11.34
CA LEU A 43 -11.00 -3.55 -11.62
C LEU A 43 -10.72 -2.67 -10.40
N GLN A 44 -11.76 -2.30 -9.65
CA GLN A 44 -11.61 -1.64 -8.35
C GLN A 44 -10.85 -2.51 -7.33
N ALA A 45 -11.08 -3.83 -7.35
CA ALA A 45 -10.34 -4.74 -6.49
C ALA A 45 -8.85 -4.83 -6.87
N ILE A 46 -8.54 -4.79 -8.17
CA ILE A 46 -7.15 -4.75 -8.68
C ILE A 46 -6.45 -3.46 -8.21
N ASP A 47 -7.11 -2.31 -8.38
CA ASP A 47 -6.59 -1.01 -7.92
C ASP A 47 -6.35 -1.02 -6.40
N ARG A 48 -7.31 -1.52 -5.61
CA ARG A 48 -7.16 -1.67 -4.15
C ARG A 48 -5.96 -2.54 -3.77
N ILE A 49 -5.75 -3.67 -4.45
CA ILE A 49 -4.61 -4.57 -4.18
C ILE A 49 -3.29 -3.83 -4.44
N ALA A 50 -3.22 -3.13 -5.56
CA ALA A 50 -2.02 -2.41 -5.95
C ALA A 50 -1.70 -1.26 -4.98
N GLN A 51 -2.71 -0.49 -4.58
CA GLN A 51 -2.57 0.56 -3.58
C GLN A 51 -2.15 0.00 -2.22
N MET A 52 -2.67 -1.16 -1.83
CA MET A 52 -2.29 -1.85 -0.60
C MET A 52 -0.80 -2.24 -0.62
N GLN A 53 -0.33 -2.83 -1.72
CA GLN A 53 1.07 -3.22 -1.89
C GLN A 53 2.02 -2.02 -1.79
N ARG A 54 1.72 -0.90 -2.46
CA ARG A 54 2.51 0.33 -2.39
C ARG A 54 2.50 0.95 -1.00
N SER A 55 1.34 0.96 -0.33
CA SER A 55 1.22 1.48 1.03
C SER A 55 2.05 0.66 2.03
N LEU A 56 2.02 -0.67 1.92
CA LEU A 56 2.85 -1.57 2.73
C LEU A 56 4.35 -1.38 2.44
N ALA A 57 4.74 -1.23 1.17
CA ALA A 57 6.13 -0.93 0.80
C ALA A 57 6.63 0.36 1.45
N ALA A 58 5.82 1.43 1.39
CA ALA A 58 6.15 2.71 2.01
C ALA A 58 6.29 2.60 3.54
N LEU A 59 5.38 1.88 4.20
CA LEU A 59 5.44 1.63 5.64
C LEU A 59 6.73 0.91 6.06
N LEU A 60 7.11 -0.14 5.33
CA LEU A 60 8.31 -0.94 5.63
C LEU A 60 9.63 -0.17 5.44
N LEU A 61 9.63 0.86 4.58
CA LEU A 61 10.78 1.72 4.33
C LEU A 61 10.81 2.98 5.20
N ALA A 62 9.75 3.25 5.95
CA ALA A 62 9.62 4.48 6.72
C ALA A 62 10.57 4.52 7.92
N ASP A 63 11.25 5.65 8.08
CA ASP A 63 12.08 5.93 9.26
C ASP A 63 11.22 6.03 10.54
N CYS A 64 9.96 6.45 10.41
CA CYS A 64 8.98 6.51 11.49
C CYS A 64 7.67 5.85 11.06
N HIS A 65 7.34 4.71 11.67
CA HIS A 65 6.14 3.94 11.36
C HIS A 65 4.85 4.71 11.73
N ALA A 66 4.84 5.50 12.82
CA ALA A 66 3.68 6.29 13.22
C ALA A 66 3.33 7.36 12.17
N CYS A 67 4.33 8.15 11.75
CA CYS A 67 4.19 9.15 10.69
C CYS A 67 3.70 8.50 9.38
N ALA A 68 4.34 7.39 8.98
CA ALA A 68 3.98 6.71 7.75
C ALA A 68 2.57 6.13 7.78
N LEU A 69 2.15 5.54 8.90
CA LEU A 69 0.79 5.03 9.08
C LEU A 69 -0.26 6.13 8.97
N SER A 70 -0.01 7.31 9.53
CA SER A 70 -0.89 8.47 9.37
C SER A 70 -0.94 9.00 7.94
N ALA A 71 0.14 8.85 7.17
CA ALA A 71 0.23 9.28 5.77
C ALA A 71 -0.38 8.27 4.77
N VAL A 72 -0.66 7.03 5.17
CA VAL A 72 -1.32 6.02 4.32
C VAL A 72 -2.74 6.48 4.00
N GLY A 73 -3.04 6.72 2.73
CA GLY A 73 -4.38 7.15 2.27
C GLY A 73 -5.47 6.07 2.32
N MET A 74 -5.15 4.86 2.81
CA MET A 74 -6.07 3.73 2.92
C MET A 74 -6.56 3.53 4.35
N ALA A 75 -7.76 4.03 4.66
CA ALA A 75 -8.35 3.93 6.00
C ALA A 75 -8.47 2.48 6.50
N GLU A 76 -8.75 1.54 5.60
CA GLU A 76 -8.84 0.11 5.93
C GLU A 76 -7.50 -0.46 6.40
N LEU A 77 -6.41 -0.19 5.65
CA LEU A 77 -5.07 -0.61 6.06
C LEU A 77 -4.65 0.03 7.38
N GLN A 78 -4.97 1.31 7.58
CA GLN A 78 -4.73 1.96 8.87
C GLN A 78 -5.46 1.26 10.02
N ALA A 79 -6.73 0.90 9.81
CA ALA A 79 -7.55 0.23 10.81
C ALA A 79 -6.99 -1.17 11.14
N GLU A 80 -6.64 -1.97 10.13
CA GLU A 80 -6.05 -3.29 10.31
C GLU A 80 -4.74 -3.23 11.11
N LEU A 81 -3.83 -2.33 10.73
CA LEU A 81 -2.53 -2.22 11.41
C LEU A 81 -2.66 -1.71 12.85
N ARG A 82 -3.56 -0.76 13.11
CA ARG A 82 -3.85 -0.30 14.49
C ARG A 82 -4.47 -1.41 15.34
N ALA A 83 -5.31 -2.27 14.75
CA ALA A 83 -5.89 -3.41 15.47
C ALA A 83 -4.83 -4.45 15.88
N ILE A 84 -3.79 -4.63 15.05
CA ILE A 84 -2.70 -5.59 15.32
C ILE A 84 -1.68 -5.03 16.33
N HIS A 85 -1.26 -3.78 16.14
CA HIS A 85 -0.13 -3.20 16.87
C HIS A 85 -0.54 -2.28 18.04
N GLY A 86 -1.82 -1.98 18.20
CA GLY A 86 -2.29 -0.94 19.11
C GLY A 86 -2.02 0.47 18.56
N GLU A 87 -2.13 1.48 19.42
CA GLU A 87 -1.94 2.87 19.03
C GLU A 87 -0.44 3.17 18.84
N VAL A 88 -0.02 3.34 17.59
CA VAL A 88 1.36 3.68 17.23
C VAL A 88 1.47 5.21 17.20
N THR A 89 2.05 5.79 18.25
CA THR A 89 2.26 7.24 18.38
C THR A 89 3.73 7.60 18.18
N CYS A 90 3.97 8.82 17.70
CA CYS A 90 5.30 9.43 17.67
C CYS A 90 5.15 10.89 18.07
N GLU A 91 5.84 11.28 19.13
CA GLU A 91 5.74 12.61 19.75
C GLU A 91 6.24 13.74 18.83
N THR A 92 6.97 13.39 17.76
CA THR A 92 7.58 14.34 16.82
C THR A 92 6.88 14.42 15.46
N CYS A 93 5.76 13.69 15.25
CA CYS A 93 5.04 13.63 13.97
C CYS A 93 3.97 14.72 13.79
N THR A 94 4.17 15.93 14.34
CA THR A 94 3.26 17.09 14.17
C THR A 94 3.40 17.77 12.82
#